data_AF-A0A535D9T6-F1
#
_entry.id   AF-A0A535D9T6-F1
#
_cell.length_a   1.000
_cell.length_b   1.000
_cell.length_c   1.000
_cell.angle_alpha   90.00
_cell.angle_beta   90.00
_cell.angle_gamma   90.00
#
_symmetry.space_group_name_H-M   'P 1'
#
loop_
_entity.id
_entity.type
_entity.pdbx_description
1 polymer ?
#
loop_
_entity_poly.entity_id
_entity_poly.type
_entity_poly.pdbx_seq_one_letter_code
_entity_poly.pdbx_strand_id
1 'polypeptide(L)'
;MPRSRARCERASSSMSRWSRRHCPRRTAVTPPYARRPGTSTRPRRYDAIGVGAWWAPEDGPFDIAAALAARYGGRAWHVPAPVFAASNEAARALLALPEVARALAAAASADVVLVGPSTADPQMSSLVLAGGLTREGMAALRSRGAVGDVIGQFYDASGRSIGTELDGRTIRLSLGQLRAANVVAIATGTERIPSILGAHRCGIIKGLITDAGTCTELLEALGS
;
A
#
# COMPACT_ATOMS: atom_id res chain seq x y z
N MET A 1 -19.29 -25.97 -2.50
CA MET A 1 -17.85 -25.89 -2.19
C MET A 1 -16.85 -26.19 -3.34
N PRO A 2 -17.18 -26.86 -4.48
CA PRO A 2 -16.18 -27.06 -5.57
C PRO A 2 -15.97 -25.82 -6.48
N ARG A 3 -16.97 -24.94 -6.59
CA ARG A 3 -16.95 -23.79 -7.52
C ARG A 3 -16.03 -22.63 -7.10
N SER A 4 -15.69 -22.51 -5.81
CA SER A 4 -14.85 -21.43 -5.26
C SER A 4 -13.36 -21.66 -5.53
N ARG A 5 -12.86 -22.90 -5.42
CA ARG A 5 -11.47 -23.26 -5.77
C ARG A 5 -11.14 -22.96 -7.24
N ALA A 6 -12.04 -23.30 -8.15
CA ALA A 6 -11.87 -23.02 -9.59
C ALA A 6 -11.89 -21.51 -9.94
N ARG A 7 -12.46 -20.63 -9.09
CA ARG A 7 -12.38 -19.17 -9.25
C ARG A 7 -11.08 -18.59 -8.68
N CYS A 8 -10.59 -19.11 -7.54
CA CYS A 8 -9.27 -18.74 -6.99
C CYS A 8 -8.11 -19.13 -7.92
N GLU A 9 -8.16 -20.31 -8.55
CA GLU A 9 -7.16 -20.72 -9.54
C GLU A 9 -7.14 -19.82 -10.79
N ARG A 10 -8.33 -19.35 -11.20
CA ARG A 10 -8.45 -18.34 -12.27
C ARG A 10 -7.86 -16.99 -11.85
N ALA A 11 -8.06 -16.53 -10.61
CA ALA A 11 -7.48 -15.30 -10.09
C ALA A 11 -5.93 -15.35 -10.01
N SER A 12 -5.36 -16.46 -9.54
CA SER A 12 -3.90 -16.70 -9.51
C SER A 12 -3.29 -16.78 -10.92
N SER A 13 -4.00 -17.42 -11.85
CA SER A 13 -3.62 -17.48 -13.27
C SER A 13 -3.74 -16.12 -13.95
N SER A 14 -4.69 -15.28 -13.54
CA SER A 14 -4.89 -13.90 -14.00
C SER A 14 -3.82 -12.96 -13.44
N MET A 15 -3.41 -13.07 -12.17
CA MET A 15 -2.26 -12.35 -11.61
C MET A 15 -0.96 -12.69 -12.35
N SER A 16 -0.73 -13.97 -12.63
CA SER A 16 0.44 -14.42 -13.39
C SER A 16 0.45 -13.90 -14.84
N ARG A 17 -0.73 -13.75 -15.47
CA ARG A 17 -0.87 -13.17 -16.81
C ARG A 17 -0.79 -11.64 -16.82
N TRP A 18 -1.33 -10.99 -15.80
CA TRP A 18 -1.27 -9.53 -15.62
C TRP A 18 0.15 -9.05 -15.35
N SER A 19 0.87 -9.73 -14.44
CA SER A 19 2.28 -9.48 -14.13
C SER A 19 3.18 -9.62 -15.36
N ARG A 20 2.94 -10.63 -16.22
CA ARG A 20 3.68 -10.79 -17.47
C ARG A 20 3.39 -9.71 -18.52
N ARG A 21 2.19 -9.12 -18.50
CA ARG A 21 1.77 -8.09 -19.47
C ARG A 21 2.15 -6.67 -19.05
N HIS A 22 2.17 -6.37 -17.76
CA HIS A 22 2.36 -5.00 -17.25
C HIS A 22 3.68 -4.78 -16.50
N CYS A 23 4.50 -5.83 -16.31
CA CYS A 23 5.79 -5.73 -15.63
C CYS A 23 6.92 -6.37 -16.48
N PRO A 24 7.29 -5.77 -17.63
CA PRO A 24 8.24 -6.37 -18.57
C PRO A 24 9.67 -6.47 -18.00
N ARG A 25 9.98 -5.74 -16.92
CA ARG A 25 11.18 -5.91 -16.12
C ARG A 25 10.78 -5.94 -14.64
N ARG A 26 11.27 -6.94 -13.89
CA ARG A 26 11.25 -7.09 -12.42
C ARG A 26 9.99 -7.54 -11.63
N THR A 27 8.92 -8.09 -12.20
CA THR A 27 7.96 -8.85 -11.34
C THR A 27 7.30 -10.06 -12.00
N ALA A 28 7.43 -11.24 -11.36
CA ALA A 28 6.62 -12.44 -11.64
C ALA A 28 6.36 -13.22 -10.33
N VAL A 29 5.09 -13.26 -9.90
CA VAL A 29 4.62 -14.20 -8.87
C VAL A 29 4.34 -15.53 -9.58
N THR A 30 5.13 -16.55 -9.28
CA THR A 30 4.90 -17.91 -9.82
C THR A 30 4.36 -18.80 -8.71
N PRO A 31 3.26 -19.54 -8.90
CA PRO A 31 2.80 -20.53 -7.92
C PRO A 31 3.80 -21.70 -7.80
N PRO A 32 3.84 -22.38 -6.63
CA PRO A 32 5.01 -23.14 -6.17
C PRO A 32 5.33 -24.50 -6.84
N TYR A 33 4.74 -24.89 -7.99
CA TYR A 33 4.92 -26.25 -8.53
C TYR A 33 5.23 -26.35 -10.04
N ALA A 34 6.08 -25.47 -10.58
CA ALA A 34 6.58 -25.65 -11.95
C ALA A 34 8.09 -25.37 -12.04
N ARG A 35 8.92 -26.34 -11.63
CA ARG A 35 10.33 -26.39 -12.07
C ARG A 35 10.37 -27.01 -13.47
N ARG A 36 10.54 -26.19 -14.51
CA ARG A 36 11.12 -26.65 -15.78
C ARG A 36 12.65 -26.56 -15.68
N PRO A 37 13.42 -27.63 -15.92
CA PRO A 37 14.85 -27.52 -16.08
C PRO A 37 15.17 -26.86 -17.42
N GLY A 38 16.11 -25.89 -17.44
CA GLY A 38 16.75 -25.48 -18.70
C GLY A 38 16.59 -24.03 -19.17
N THR A 39 16.39 -23.03 -18.31
CA THR A 39 16.65 -21.63 -18.71
C THR A 39 17.60 -20.95 -17.74
N SER A 40 18.81 -20.69 -18.20
CA SER A 40 19.75 -19.75 -17.57
C SER A 40 19.09 -18.38 -17.56
N THR A 41 18.44 -18.03 -16.46
CA THR A 41 17.99 -16.67 -16.20
C THR A 41 18.79 -16.19 -15.01
N ARG A 42 19.54 -15.08 -15.18
CA ARG A 42 20.14 -14.37 -14.05
C ARG A 42 19.05 -14.23 -12.97
N PRO A 43 19.30 -14.56 -11.71
CA PRO A 43 18.28 -14.46 -10.68
C PRO A 43 17.75 -13.03 -10.66
N ARG A 44 16.45 -12.87 -10.93
CA ARG A 44 15.79 -11.56 -10.84
C ARG A 44 15.86 -11.17 -9.36
N ARG A 45 16.64 -10.15 -9.03
CA ARG A 45 16.72 -9.59 -7.67
C ARG A 45 15.56 -8.63 -7.48
N TYR A 46 14.82 -8.79 -6.39
CA TYR A 46 13.66 -7.99 -6.03
C TYR A 46 14.03 -7.04 -4.90
N ASP A 47 14.15 -5.75 -5.19
CA ASP A 47 14.36 -4.77 -4.13
C ASP A 47 13.00 -4.39 -3.53
N ALA A 48 12.89 -4.41 -2.21
CA ALA A 48 11.70 -4.01 -1.47
C ALA A 48 12.04 -2.81 -0.59
N ILE A 49 11.17 -1.79 -0.59
CA ILE A 49 11.39 -0.57 0.18
C ILE A 49 10.24 -0.43 1.16
N GLY A 50 10.54 -0.53 2.45
CA GLY A 50 9.58 -0.21 3.51
C GLY A 50 9.46 1.30 3.61
N VAL A 51 8.29 1.83 3.29
CA VAL A 51 7.94 3.25 3.49
C VAL A 51 6.79 3.30 4.49
N GLY A 52 6.99 4.07 5.56
CA GLY A 52 6.18 3.98 6.76
C GLY A 52 7.06 3.47 7.91
N ALA A 53 6.88 4.05 9.07
CA ALA A 53 7.53 3.76 10.33
C ALA A 53 6.45 3.99 11.39
N TRP A 54 5.51 3.06 11.44
CA TRP A 54 4.61 2.92 12.58
C TRP A 54 5.36 2.08 13.60
N TRP A 55 5.17 2.34 14.89
CA TRP A 55 5.47 1.38 15.94
C TRP A 55 4.44 0.24 15.83
N ALA A 56 4.57 -0.57 14.78
CA ALA A 56 3.98 -1.88 14.69
C ALA A 56 5.13 -2.82 15.07
N PRO A 57 5.15 -3.37 16.29
CA PRO A 57 6.22 -4.26 16.73
C PRO A 57 6.33 -5.52 15.85
N GLU A 58 5.28 -5.81 15.08
CA GLU A 58 5.19 -6.90 14.11
C GLU A 58 4.50 -6.40 12.83
N ASP A 59 4.83 -7.00 11.69
CA ASP A 59 4.23 -6.73 10.38
C ASP A 59 4.31 -5.26 9.92
N GLY A 60 5.31 -4.53 10.42
CA GLY A 60 5.62 -3.19 9.94
C GLY A 60 6.09 -3.21 8.48
N PRO A 61 6.03 -2.07 7.78
CA PRO A 61 6.51 -1.96 6.40
C PRO A 61 7.99 -2.36 6.24
N PHE A 62 8.82 -2.22 7.29
CA PHE A 62 10.21 -2.69 7.29
C PHE A 62 10.30 -4.22 7.36
N ASP A 63 9.50 -4.87 8.21
CA ASP A 63 9.45 -6.33 8.33
C ASP A 63 8.90 -6.96 7.05
N ILE A 64 7.85 -6.36 6.48
CA ILE A 64 7.29 -6.78 5.20
C ILE A 64 8.33 -6.67 4.09
N ALA A 65 9.07 -5.56 4.01
CA ALA A 65 10.13 -5.40 3.01
C ALA A 65 11.27 -6.42 3.21
N ALA A 66 11.67 -6.66 4.46
CA ALA A 66 12.67 -7.68 4.81
C ALA A 66 12.21 -9.10 4.43
N ALA A 67 10.98 -9.46 4.77
CA ALA A 67 10.39 -10.76 4.45
C ALA A 67 10.28 -10.99 2.93
N LEU A 68 9.85 -9.96 2.18
CA LEU A 68 9.81 -10.01 0.72
C LEU A 68 11.21 -10.19 0.13
N ALA A 69 12.19 -9.41 0.59
CA ALA A 69 13.57 -9.52 0.13
C ALA A 69 14.17 -10.91 0.41
N ALA A 70 13.96 -11.43 1.62
CA ALA A 70 14.42 -12.76 2.02
C ALA A 70 13.77 -13.87 1.19
N ARG A 71 12.46 -13.78 0.94
CA ARG A 71 11.71 -14.77 0.16
C ARG A 71 12.10 -14.81 -1.31
N TYR A 72 12.44 -13.65 -1.89
CA TYR A 72 12.68 -13.52 -3.33
C TYR A 72 14.15 -13.28 -3.70
N GLY A 73 15.08 -13.35 -2.74
CA GLY A 73 16.52 -13.24 -2.98
C GLY A 73 16.95 -11.83 -3.43
N GLY A 74 16.36 -10.80 -2.85
CA GLY A 74 16.67 -9.40 -3.16
C GLY A 74 17.13 -8.59 -1.94
N ARG A 75 16.93 -7.28 -1.95
CA ARG A 75 17.40 -6.37 -0.89
C ARG A 75 16.24 -5.61 -0.26
N ALA A 76 16.27 -5.47 1.05
CA ALA A 76 15.36 -4.59 1.77
C ALA A 76 16.02 -3.24 2.01
N TRP A 77 15.25 -2.18 1.77
CA TRP A 77 15.63 -0.80 2.05
C TRP A 77 14.59 -0.18 2.99
N HIS A 78 15.00 0.83 3.73
CA HIS A 78 14.14 1.61 4.59
C HIS A 78 14.35 3.09 4.31
N VAL A 79 13.31 3.89 4.55
CA VAL A 79 13.44 5.35 4.63
C VAL A 79 13.96 5.68 6.04
N PRO A 80 15.16 6.26 6.21
CA PRO A 80 15.76 6.50 7.52
C PRO A 80 15.19 7.78 8.16
N ALA A 81 13.87 7.82 8.35
CA ALA A 81 13.16 8.95 8.94
C ALA A 81 11.88 8.46 9.63
N PRO A 82 11.40 9.17 10.67
CA PRO A 82 10.07 8.92 11.21
C PRO A 82 8.98 9.23 10.17
N VAL A 83 7.81 8.60 10.29
CA VAL A 83 6.65 8.96 9.44
C VAL A 83 6.21 10.38 9.71
N PHE A 84 6.13 10.76 10.97
CA PHE A 84 5.76 12.12 11.35
C PHE A 84 6.93 12.82 11.98
N ALA A 85 7.27 13.95 11.40
CA ALA A 85 8.11 14.91 12.06
C ALA A 85 7.33 15.65 13.16
N ALA A 86 8.05 16.19 14.13
CA ALA A 86 7.50 17.01 15.20
C ALA A 86 6.86 18.32 14.67
N SER A 87 7.31 18.82 13.51
CA SER A 87 6.83 20.05 12.90
C SER A 87 7.02 20.03 11.37
N ASN A 88 6.36 20.95 10.66
CA ASN A 88 6.57 21.13 9.22
C ASN A 88 8.03 21.48 8.89
N GLU A 89 8.70 22.22 9.77
CA GLU A 89 10.10 22.57 9.60
C GLU A 89 11.01 21.35 9.75
N ALA A 90 10.77 20.53 10.77
CA ALA A 90 11.48 19.26 10.95
C ALA A 90 11.24 18.32 9.77
N ALA A 91 10.02 18.26 9.22
CA ALA A 91 9.73 17.47 8.03
C ALA A 91 10.54 17.94 6.81
N ARG A 92 10.60 19.26 6.57
CA ARG A 92 11.43 19.83 5.49
C ARG A 92 12.91 19.49 5.68
N ALA A 93 13.43 19.61 6.90
CA ALA A 93 14.82 19.26 7.21
C ALA A 93 15.11 17.78 6.93
N LEU A 94 14.24 16.87 7.38
CA LEU A 94 14.36 15.44 7.12
C LEU A 94 14.28 15.10 5.63
N LEU A 95 13.33 15.69 4.90
CA LEU A 95 13.17 15.49 3.45
C LEU A 95 14.36 16.01 2.64
N ALA A 96 15.10 17.00 3.16
CA ALA A 96 16.31 17.53 2.54
C ALA A 96 17.54 16.63 2.74
N LEU A 97 17.50 15.66 3.67
CA LEU A 97 18.60 14.73 3.87
C LEU A 97 18.77 13.84 2.62
N PRO A 98 19.98 13.74 2.05
CA PRO A 98 20.22 12.97 0.83
C PRO A 98 19.78 11.51 0.92
N GLU A 99 19.91 10.88 2.08
CA GLU A 99 19.49 9.48 2.31
C GLU A 99 17.97 9.32 2.28
N VAL A 100 17.22 10.23 2.91
CA VAL A 100 15.76 10.22 2.90
C VAL A 100 15.24 10.49 1.49
N ALA A 101 15.77 11.51 0.83
CA ALA A 101 15.40 11.85 -0.54
C ALA A 101 15.69 10.69 -1.52
N ARG A 102 16.85 10.04 -1.42
CA ARG A 102 17.20 8.87 -2.23
C ARG A 102 16.26 7.69 -1.98
N ALA A 103 15.93 7.40 -0.73
CA ALA A 103 15.02 6.30 -0.39
C ALA A 103 13.59 6.55 -0.92
N LEU A 104 13.07 7.77 -0.77
CA LEU A 104 11.76 8.15 -1.32
C LEU A 104 11.75 8.16 -2.86
N ALA A 105 12.82 8.62 -3.50
CA ALA A 105 12.95 8.57 -4.96
C ALA A 105 12.96 7.12 -5.46
N ALA A 106 13.69 6.23 -4.79
CA ALA A 106 13.70 4.81 -5.10
C ALA A 106 12.29 4.20 -4.95
N ALA A 107 11.56 4.52 -3.87
CA ALA A 107 10.18 4.09 -3.66
C ALA A 107 9.22 4.62 -4.74
N ALA A 108 9.38 5.87 -5.17
CA ALA A 108 8.57 6.46 -6.23
C ALA A 108 8.82 5.80 -7.60
N SER A 109 10.03 5.28 -7.82
CA SER A 109 10.43 4.57 -9.05
C SER A 109 10.16 3.06 -9.03
N ALA A 110 9.54 2.54 -7.96
CA ALA A 110 9.28 1.11 -7.83
C ALA A 110 8.33 0.60 -8.92
N ASP A 111 8.61 -0.59 -9.44
CA ASP A 111 7.75 -1.23 -10.45
C ASP A 111 6.33 -1.49 -9.94
N VAL A 112 6.20 -1.73 -8.63
CA VAL A 112 4.95 -1.92 -7.89
C VAL A 112 5.09 -1.29 -6.50
N VAL A 113 4.07 -0.57 -6.06
CA VAL A 113 3.96 -0.04 -4.70
C VAL A 113 2.83 -0.78 -3.97
N LEU A 114 3.15 -1.46 -2.87
CA LEU A 114 2.16 -2.14 -2.04
C LEU A 114 1.66 -1.20 -0.95
N VAL A 115 0.34 -1.09 -0.81
CA VAL A 115 -0.30 -0.26 0.22
C VAL A 115 -1.40 -1.03 0.93
N GLY A 116 -1.64 -0.71 2.19
CA GLY A 116 -2.82 -1.15 2.94
C GLY A 116 -3.72 0.05 3.23
N PRO A 117 -4.82 0.25 2.49
CA PRO A 117 -5.80 1.27 2.83
C PRO A 117 -6.32 1.06 4.26
N SER A 118 -6.34 2.14 5.04
CA SER A 118 -6.86 2.14 6.40
C SER A 118 -8.24 2.81 6.46
N THR A 119 -9.04 2.46 7.47
CA THR A 119 -10.36 3.06 7.70
C THR A 119 -10.23 4.35 8.51
N ALA A 120 -11.15 5.29 8.27
CA ALA A 120 -11.31 6.50 9.09
C ALA A 120 -12.16 6.27 10.35
N ASP A 121 -12.40 5.01 10.73
CA ASP A 121 -13.01 4.66 12.02
C ASP A 121 -12.02 4.94 13.18
N PRO A 122 -12.35 5.80 14.16
CA PRO A 122 -11.48 6.09 15.30
C PRO A 122 -11.05 4.88 16.14
N GLN A 123 -11.78 3.76 16.09
CA GLN A 123 -11.43 2.54 16.83
C GLN A 123 -10.52 1.60 16.03
N MET A 124 -10.54 1.70 14.69
CA MET A 124 -9.85 0.76 13.81
C MET A 124 -8.77 1.41 12.94
N SER A 125 -8.68 2.74 12.94
CA SER A 125 -7.68 3.47 12.18
C SER A 125 -6.28 3.07 12.62
N SER A 126 -5.46 2.65 11.64
CA SER A 126 -4.06 2.32 11.89
C SER A 126 -3.27 3.51 12.45
N LEU A 127 -3.62 4.73 12.05
CA LEU A 127 -3.00 5.97 12.54
C LEU A 127 -3.29 6.24 14.01
N VAL A 128 -4.52 5.95 14.44
CA VAL A 128 -4.93 6.11 15.84
C VAL A 128 -4.30 5.01 16.71
N LEU A 129 -4.37 3.75 16.27
CA LEU A 129 -3.80 2.62 16.99
C LEU A 129 -2.28 2.74 17.17
N ALA A 130 -1.61 3.36 16.19
CA ALA A 130 -0.17 3.62 16.24
C ALA A 130 0.21 4.94 16.96
N GLY A 131 -0.75 5.68 17.53
CA GLY A 131 -0.49 6.95 18.24
C GLY A 131 -0.10 8.13 17.34
N GLY A 132 -0.26 8.00 16.03
CA GLY A 132 0.04 9.04 15.04
C GLY A 132 -1.00 10.15 14.95
N LEU A 133 -2.24 9.83 15.32
CA LEU A 133 -3.37 10.76 15.37
C LEU A 133 -4.23 10.44 16.59
N THR A 134 -4.80 11.46 17.22
CA THR A 134 -5.74 11.24 18.33
C THR A 134 -7.09 10.73 17.81
N ARG A 135 -7.90 10.12 18.68
CA ARG A 135 -9.27 9.69 18.32
C ARG A 135 -10.13 10.88 17.95
N GLU A 136 -9.95 12.00 18.63
CA GLU A 136 -10.63 13.28 18.37
C GLU A 136 -10.23 13.83 17.01
N GLY A 137 -8.92 13.79 16.69
CA GLY A 137 -8.41 14.18 15.38
C GLY A 137 -8.99 13.34 14.25
N MET A 138 -9.06 12.01 14.44
CA MET A 138 -9.71 11.11 13.47
C MET A 138 -11.21 11.39 13.35
N ALA A 139 -11.91 11.62 14.47
CA ALA A 139 -13.33 11.97 14.46
C ALA A 139 -13.60 13.28 13.69
N ALA A 140 -12.71 14.28 13.82
CA ALA A 140 -12.78 15.52 13.04
C ALA A 140 -12.53 15.31 11.54
N LEU A 141 -11.66 14.37 11.15
CA LEU A 141 -11.49 14.00 9.74
C LEU A 141 -12.73 13.28 9.20
N ARG A 142 -13.29 12.37 9.99
CA ARG A 142 -14.51 11.65 9.63
C ARG A 142 -15.72 12.58 9.50
N SER A 143 -15.86 13.60 10.36
CA SER A 143 -16.93 14.60 10.23
C SER A 143 -16.81 15.45 8.96
N ARG A 144 -15.61 15.59 8.41
CA ARG A 144 -15.33 16.19 7.11
C ARG A 144 -15.53 15.24 5.92
N GLY A 145 -16.00 14.02 6.17
CA GLY A 145 -16.32 13.02 5.17
C GLY A 145 -15.21 12.01 4.88
N ALA A 146 -14.14 11.95 5.68
CA ALA A 146 -13.08 10.97 5.49
C ALA A 146 -13.62 9.55 5.62
N VAL A 147 -13.32 8.71 4.64
CA VAL A 147 -13.65 7.28 4.64
C VAL A 147 -12.42 6.40 4.88
N GLY A 148 -11.22 6.95 4.69
CA GLY A 148 -9.96 6.27 4.95
C GLY A 148 -8.75 7.05 4.49
N ASP A 149 -7.60 6.39 4.57
CA ASP A 149 -6.32 6.92 4.12
C ASP A 149 -5.42 5.85 3.48
N VAL A 150 -4.49 6.32 2.65
CA VAL A 150 -3.32 5.55 2.20
C VAL A 150 -2.08 6.35 2.59
N ILE A 151 -1.20 5.77 3.42
CA ILE A 151 0.00 6.42 3.94
C ILE A 151 -0.29 7.83 4.54
N GLY A 152 -1.42 7.95 5.24
CA GLY A 152 -1.90 9.20 5.82
C GLY A 152 -2.54 10.17 4.81
N GLN A 153 -2.72 9.80 3.55
CA GLN A 153 -3.41 10.63 2.54
C GLN A 153 -4.89 10.36 2.67
N PHE A 154 -5.61 11.23 3.38
CA PHE A 154 -7.05 11.06 3.59
C PHE A 154 -7.86 11.44 2.37
N TYR A 155 -8.98 10.75 2.18
CA TYR A 155 -9.92 11.02 1.11
C TYR A 155 -11.36 10.73 1.55
N ASP A 156 -12.31 11.38 0.87
CA ASP A 156 -13.74 11.12 1.02
C ASP A 156 -14.23 9.97 0.12
N ALA A 157 -15.52 9.64 0.23
CA ALA A 157 -16.15 8.59 -0.58
C ALA A 157 -16.10 8.88 -2.09
N SER A 158 -15.98 10.15 -2.51
CA SER A 158 -15.85 10.55 -3.91
C SER A 158 -14.40 10.52 -4.40
N GLY A 159 -13.43 10.20 -3.53
CA GLY A 159 -12.01 10.19 -3.83
C GLY A 159 -11.35 11.57 -3.77
N ARG A 160 -12.03 12.59 -3.25
CA ARG A 160 -11.43 13.91 -3.04
C ARG A 160 -10.56 13.87 -1.80
N SER A 161 -9.34 14.42 -1.92
CA SER A 161 -8.39 14.48 -0.80
C SER A 161 -8.91 15.40 0.31
N ILE A 162 -8.74 14.96 1.55
CA ILE A 162 -9.05 15.72 2.75
C ILE A 162 -7.73 16.10 3.41
N GLY A 163 -7.41 17.40 3.40
CA GLY A 163 -6.20 17.89 4.03
C GLY A 163 -6.23 17.73 5.56
N THR A 164 -5.07 17.47 6.16
CA THR A 164 -4.91 17.22 7.60
C THR A 164 -3.76 18.02 8.18
N GLU A 165 -3.75 18.17 9.50
CA GLU A 165 -2.61 18.75 10.22
C GLU A 165 -1.31 17.92 10.06
N LEU A 166 -1.44 16.65 9.64
CA LEU A 166 -0.30 15.76 9.43
C LEU A 166 0.37 15.98 8.06
N ASP A 167 -0.30 16.60 7.09
CA ASP A 167 0.18 16.63 5.71
C ASP A 167 1.56 17.28 5.57
N GLY A 168 1.80 18.37 6.28
CA GLY A 168 3.09 19.07 6.30
C GLY A 168 4.16 18.40 7.16
N ARG A 169 3.76 17.43 8.00
CA ARG A 169 4.63 16.70 8.94
C ARG A 169 4.98 15.29 8.46
N THR A 170 4.35 14.80 7.41
CA THR A 170 4.47 13.39 7.01
C THR A 170 5.59 13.17 5.99
N ILE A 171 6.53 12.28 6.30
CA ILE A 171 7.60 11.80 5.42
C ILE A 171 7.07 10.62 4.60
N ARG A 172 6.67 10.88 3.36
CA ARG A 172 6.00 9.90 2.49
C ARG A 172 6.15 10.23 1.03
N LEU A 173 5.70 9.32 0.17
CA LEU A 173 5.41 9.65 -1.22
C LEU A 173 4.28 10.67 -1.30
N SER A 174 4.44 11.65 -2.19
CA SER A 174 3.36 12.58 -2.52
C SER A 174 2.21 11.87 -3.23
N LEU A 175 1.02 12.47 -3.17
CA LEU A 175 -0.15 11.97 -3.88
C LEU A 175 0.08 11.88 -5.40
N GLY A 176 0.84 12.82 -5.98
CA GLY A 176 1.22 12.77 -7.39
C GLY A 176 2.10 11.57 -7.72
N GLN A 177 3.10 11.27 -6.87
CA GLN A 177 3.95 10.08 -7.03
C GLN A 177 3.14 8.79 -6.91
N LEU A 178 2.22 8.70 -5.95
CA LEU A 178 1.33 7.55 -5.81
C LEU A 178 0.45 7.33 -7.03
N ARG A 179 -0.19 8.38 -7.56
CA ARG A 179 -1.01 8.29 -8.78
C ARG A 179 -0.20 7.85 -10.01
N ALA A 180 1.06 8.28 -10.10
CA ALA A 180 1.96 7.86 -11.18
C ALA A 180 2.40 6.38 -11.03
N ALA A 181 2.64 5.90 -9.80
CA ALA A 181 3.15 4.56 -9.52
C ALA A 181 2.12 3.43 -9.76
N ASN A 182 2.59 2.20 -9.98
CA ASN A 182 1.73 1.02 -10.06
C ASN A 182 1.33 0.53 -8.66
N VAL A 183 0.35 1.20 -8.05
CA VAL A 183 -0.08 0.88 -6.68
C VAL A 183 -1.03 -0.32 -6.66
N VAL A 184 -0.68 -1.33 -5.87
CA VAL A 184 -1.53 -2.49 -5.57
C VAL A 184 -1.90 -2.44 -4.09
N ALA A 185 -3.20 -2.36 -3.82
CA ALA A 185 -3.72 -2.42 -2.46
C ALA A 185 -3.84 -3.86 -1.98
N ILE A 186 -3.51 -4.09 -0.72
CA ILE A 186 -3.77 -5.34 -0.01
C ILE A 186 -4.70 -5.00 1.14
N ALA A 187 -5.93 -5.50 1.09
CA ALA A 187 -6.93 -5.23 2.11
C ALA A 187 -7.97 -6.35 2.17
N THR A 188 -8.41 -6.66 3.37
CA THR A 188 -9.46 -7.63 3.71
C THR A 188 -10.36 -7.00 4.76
N GLY A 189 -11.61 -7.46 4.85
CA GLY A 189 -12.59 -6.92 5.78
C GLY A 189 -13.50 -5.89 5.14
N THR A 190 -14.78 -6.02 5.47
CA THR A 190 -15.88 -5.24 4.91
C THR A 190 -15.85 -3.79 5.41
N GLU A 191 -15.30 -3.58 6.60
CA GLU A 191 -15.05 -2.26 7.18
C GLU A 191 -14.11 -1.39 6.34
N ARG A 192 -13.32 -2.01 5.44
CA ARG A 192 -12.37 -1.30 4.57
C ARG A 192 -12.95 -0.93 3.22
N ILE A 193 -14.14 -1.41 2.86
CA ILE A 193 -14.77 -1.18 1.55
C ILE A 193 -14.87 0.32 1.23
N PRO A 194 -15.35 1.21 2.13
CA PRO A 194 -15.40 2.64 1.85
C PRO A 194 -14.01 3.23 1.55
N SER A 195 -12.98 2.79 2.28
CA SER A 195 -11.60 3.24 2.07
C SER A 195 -11.01 2.73 0.75
N ILE A 196 -11.22 1.46 0.41
CA ILE A 196 -10.77 0.86 -0.85
C ILE A 196 -11.39 1.61 -2.04
N LEU A 197 -12.71 1.85 -2.01
CA LEU A 197 -13.42 2.57 -3.06
C LEU A 197 -12.98 4.04 -3.13
N GLY A 198 -12.79 4.70 -1.98
CA GLY A 198 -12.29 6.07 -1.90
C GLY A 198 -10.89 6.21 -2.54
N ALA A 199 -9.95 5.32 -2.20
CA ALA A 199 -8.60 5.34 -2.77
C ALA A 199 -8.57 4.99 -4.26
N HIS A 200 -9.46 4.09 -4.71
CA HIS A 200 -9.63 3.81 -6.13
C HIS A 200 -10.13 5.06 -6.88
N ARG A 201 -11.18 5.73 -6.37
CA ARG A 201 -11.72 6.98 -6.95
C ARG A 201 -10.71 8.13 -6.90
N CYS A 202 -9.84 8.16 -5.88
CA CYS A 202 -8.73 9.12 -5.78
C CYS A 202 -7.64 8.92 -6.85
N GLY A 203 -7.69 7.80 -7.59
CA GLY A 203 -6.71 7.43 -8.61
C GLY A 203 -5.40 6.88 -8.05
N ILE A 204 -5.38 6.51 -6.75
CA ILE A 204 -4.19 5.96 -6.11
C ILE A 204 -4.04 4.48 -6.50
N ILE A 205 -5.08 3.68 -6.29
CA ILE A 205 -5.01 2.22 -6.42
C ILE A 205 -5.31 1.77 -7.85
N LYS A 206 -4.43 0.93 -8.41
CA LYS A 206 -4.55 0.34 -9.76
C LYS A 206 -4.79 -1.18 -9.75
N GLY A 207 -4.61 -1.83 -8.61
CA GLY A 207 -4.93 -3.23 -8.41
C GLY A 207 -5.28 -3.53 -6.96
N LEU A 208 -6.05 -4.59 -6.72
CA LEU A 208 -6.47 -5.01 -5.39
C LEU A 208 -6.19 -6.51 -5.18
N ILE A 209 -5.58 -6.84 -4.06
CA ILE A 209 -5.47 -8.18 -3.50
C ILE A 209 -6.34 -8.21 -2.25
N THR A 210 -7.34 -9.09 -2.26
CA THR A 210 -8.34 -9.19 -1.19
C THR A 210 -8.86 -10.62 -1.06
N ASP A 211 -9.61 -10.90 -0.01
CA ASP A 211 -10.29 -12.18 0.18
C ASP A 211 -11.63 -12.24 -0.60
N ALA A 212 -12.23 -13.44 -0.66
CA ALA A 212 -13.46 -13.66 -1.40
C ALA A 212 -14.69 -12.94 -0.81
N GLY A 213 -14.74 -12.75 0.51
CA GLY A 213 -15.88 -12.10 1.17
C GLY A 213 -15.89 -10.61 0.86
N THR A 214 -14.76 -9.94 1.11
CA THR A 214 -14.54 -8.53 0.79
C THR A 214 -14.73 -8.26 -0.70
N CYS A 215 -14.24 -9.15 -1.57
CA CYS A 215 -14.46 -9.04 -3.02
C CYS A 215 -15.94 -9.09 -3.40
N THR A 216 -16.73 -9.96 -2.76
CA THR A 216 -18.17 -10.10 -3.06
C THR A 216 -18.91 -8.82 -2.70
N GLU A 217 -18.70 -8.30 -1.50
CA GLU A 217 -19.35 -7.06 -1.06
C GLU A 217 -18.86 -5.83 -1.85
N LEU A 218 -17.60 -5.80 -2.28
CA LEU A 218 -17.09 -4.76 -3.18
C LEU A 218 -17.83 -4.76 -4.53
N LEU A 219 -18.11 -5.93 -5.10
CA LEU A 219 -18.85 -6.05 -6.35
C LEU A 219 -20.30 -5.56 -6.20
N GLU A 220 -20.94 -5.94 -5.09
CA GLU A 220 -22.29 -5.45 -4.75
C GLU A 220 -22.32 -3.93 -4.58
N ALA A 221 -21.34 -3.37 -3.86
CA ALA A 221 -21.22 -1.91 -3.67
C ALA A 221 -20.92 -1.14 -4.96
N LEU A 222 -20.35 -1.79 -5.97
CA LEU A 222 -20.13 -1.23 -7.30
C LEU A 222 -21.34 -1.39 -8.23
N GLY A 223 -22.41 -2.06 -7.79
CA GLY A 223 -23.60 -2.33 -8.58
C GLY A 223 -23.37 -3.31 -9.73
N SER A 224 -22.49 -4.30 -9.54
CA SER A 224 -22.12 -5.33 -10.53
C SER A 224 -22.87 -6.65 -10.34
#